data_AF-A0A202DGR4-F1
#
_entry.id   AF-A0A202DGR4-F1
#
_cell.length_a   1.000
_cell.length_b   1.000
_cell.length_c   1.000
_cell.angle_alpha   90.00
_cell.angle_beta   90.00
_cell.angle_gamma   90.00
#
_symmetry.space_group_name_H-M   'P 1'
#
loop_
_entity.id
_entity.type
_entity.pdbx_description
1 polymer ?
#
loop_
_entity_poly.entity_id
_entity_poly.type
_entity_poly.pdbx_seq_one_letter_code
_entity_poly.pdbx_strand_id
1 'polypeptide(L)'
;MFPEREKCIVKLNIKIIAIFLASMVLSSAGLAQTNYHLPGNTNFVGKPYSWSLGCLPTNTAGYIVDGSNGQTGTTASNLIVVHEGSTLFTPGNGAPFVMRNCQWTLNGGTLKIKTMDLYDSEVIINSGSVSGNTGTPKIRIYSGSTVNFNGGSLAFSGGYIQVNSELIVNAGVFNLDYIYGSGIITINGGTNTFNQGVGYSAGNDCNDIRFYGGTTWASRFIFASSDAKATFGGTNAGTATFNDWGSDLYADGWPAGSNDHQDDRNINIDFLSNTLVTLTMTAPRALDFTDENPNVYNPVYTSNAWAEALWETDRLKFHGRTKTDLGGSPDYDWVNATNWNGLGGYYRWDFDGSTLALLYEPPASGTVILID
;
A
#
# COMPACT_ATOMS: atom_id res chain seq x y z
N MET A 1 -27.18 -26.30 -74.70
CA MET A 1 -26.08 -26.24 -73.72
C MET A 1 -25.81 -24.76 -73.42
N PHE A 2 -26.17 -24.27 -72.23
CA PHE A 2 -25.90 -22.89 -71.78
C PHE A 2 -25.11 -22.90 -70.46
N PRO A 3 -23.81 -23.25 -70.42
CA PRO A 3 -23.06 -23.34 -69.17
C PRO A 3 -22.37 -22.03 -68.75
N GLU A 4 -22.44 -20.96 -69.56
CA GLU A 4 -21.58 -19.79 -69.36
C GLU A 4 -22.28 -18.56 -68.75
N ARG A 5 -23.61 -18.46 -68.77
CA ARG A 5 -24.32 -17.32 -68.17
C ARG A 5 -24.40 -17.35 -66.65
N GLU A 6 -24.37 -18.54 -66.03
CA GLU A 6 -24.43 -18.66 -64.56
C GLU A 6 -23.10 -18.28 -63.87
N LYS A 7 -21.95 -18.50 -64.53
CA LYS A 7 -20.64 -18.14 -63.98
C LYS A 7 -20.40 -16.63 -63.87
N CYS A 8 -21.06 -15.83 -64.72
CA CYS A 8 -20.90 -14.37 -64.71
C CYS A 8 -21.71 -13.71 -63.57
N ILE A 9 -22.90 -14.22 -63.27
CA ILE A 9 -23.78 -13.69 -62.22
C ILE A 9 -23.21 -13.99 -60.82
N VAL A 10 -22.65 -15.19 -60.61
CA VAL A 10 -22.07 -15.58 -59.31
C VAL A 10 -20.79 -14.77 -59.00
N LYS A 11 -19.94 -14.48 -60.00
CA LYS A 11 -18.72 -13.67 -59.79
C LYS A 11 -19.00 -12.20 -59.53
N LEU A 12 -20.09 -11.65 -60.07
CA LEU A 12 -20.48 -10.25 -59.83
C LEU A 12 -21.04 -10.06 -58.41
N ASN A 13 -21.84 -11.02 -57.92
CA ASN A 13 -22.41 -10.99 -56.56
C ASN A 13 -21.34 -11.10 -55.47
N ILE A 14 -20.32 -11.94 -55.65
CA ILE A 14 -19.25 -12.10 -54.64
C ILE A 14 -18.41 -10.82 -54.51
N LYS A 15 -18.13 -10.12 -55.61
CA LYS A 15 -17.37 -8.86 -55.58
C LYS A 15 -18.15 -7.73 -54.90
N ILE A 16 -19.45 -7.61 -55.17
CA ILE A 16 -20.30 -6.59 -54.53
C ILE A 16 -20.46 -6.89 -53.04
N ILE A 17 -20.67 -8.15 -52.66
CA ILE A 17 -20.76 -8.58 -51.26
C ILE A 17 -19.43 -8.32 -50.53
N ALA A 18 -18.29 -8.62 -51.15
CA ALA A 18 -16.97 -8.37 -50.57
C ALA A 18 -16.66 -6.87 -50.39
N ILE A 19 -17.08 -6.02 -51.35
CA ILE A 19 -16.97 -4.56 -51.22
C ILE A 19 -17.88 -4.05 -50.11
N PHE A 20 -19.11 -4.55 -50.01
CA PHE A 20 -20.06 -4.16 -48.95
C PHE A 20 -19.56 -4.57 -47.56
N LEU A 21 -19.05 -5.80 -47.40
CA LEU A 21 -18.40 -6.27 -46.18
C LEU A 21 -17.13 -5.48 -45.84
N ALA A 22 -16.29 -5.17 -46.82
CA ALA A 22 -15.11 -4.32 -46.59
C ALA A 22 -15.50 -2.90 -46.15
N SER A 23 -16.56 -2.30 -46.73
CA SER A 23 -17.08 -1.00 -46.30
C SER A 23 -17.81 -1.02 -44.95
N MET A 24 -18.39 -2.16 -44.55
CA MET A 24 -18.96 -2.35 -43.21
C MET A 24 -17.86 -2.56 -42.15
N VAL A 25 -16.80 -3.31 -42.49
CA VAL A 25 -15.64 -3.49 -41.61
C VAL A 25 -14.87 -2.18 -41.45
N LEU A 26 -14.69 -1.40 -42.52
CA LEU A 26 -14.03 -0.09 -42.49
C LEU A 26 -14.90 1.01 -41.84
N SER A 27 -16.23 0.92 -41.90
CA SER A 27 -17.12 1.83 -41.16
C SER A 27 -17.30 1.44 -39.68
N SER A 28 -17.08 0.17 -39.32
CA SER A 28 -17.04 -0.30 -37.92
C SER A 28 -15.69 -0.08 -37.23
N ALA A 29 -14.58 -0.06 -37.98
CA ALA A 29 -13.25 0.27 -37.48
C ALA A 29 -13.02 1.80 -37.30
N GLY A 30 -13.99 2.63 -37.68
CA GLY A 30 -13.88 4.10 -37.68
C GLY A 30 -14.62 4.83 -36.54
N LEU A 31 -15.26 4.14 -35.58
CA LEU A 31 -16.00 4.78 -34.49
C LEU A 31 -15.88 4.05 -33.14
N ALA A 32 -14.69 3.62 -32.75
CA ALA A 32 -14.37 3.70 -31.32
C ALA A 32 -14.32 5.20 -30.99
N GLN A 33 -15.46 5.81 -30.66
CA GLN A 33 -15.51 7.20 -30.19
C GLN A 33 -14.59 7.32 -28.98
N THR A 34 -13.38 7.80 -29.22
CA THR A 34 -12.38 7.88 -28.18
C THR A 34 -12.49 9.26 -27.56
N ASN A 35 -12.95 9.28 -26.32
CA ASN A 35 -13.16 10.50 -25.55
C ASN A 35 -11.79 10.97 -25.01
N TYR A 36 -11.20 12.03 -25.56
CA TYR A 36 -9.86 12.49 -25.18
C TYR A 36 -9.93 13.76 -24.36
N HIS A 37 -9.07 13.87 -23.36
CA HIS A 37 -8.86 15.13 -22.65
C HIS A 37 -8.14 16.12 -23.56
N LEU A 38 -8.64 17.36 -23.59
CA LEU A 38 -8.13 18.42 -24.44
C LEU A 38 -7.00 19.18 -23.73
N PRO A 39 -5.92 19.54 -24.43
CA PRO A 39 -4.84 20.33 -23.85
C PRO A 39 -5.31 21.72 -23.44
N GLY A 40 -4.91 22.18 -22.25
CA GLY A 40 -5.19 23.55 -21.81
C GLY A 40 -5.06 23.73 -20.30
N ASN A 41 -4.49 24.85 -19.89
CA ASN A 41 -4.35 25.20 -18.47
C ASN A 41 -5.69 25.53 -17.77
N THR A 42 -6.76 25.77 -18.53
CA THR A 42 -8.13 25.96 -18.02
C THR A 42 -9.01 24.73 -18.26
N ASN A 43 -8.45 23.65 -18.79
CA ASN A 43 -9.18 22.41 -19.01
C ASN A 43 -9.06 21.55 -17.75
N PHE A 44 -10.22 21.22 -17.19
CA PHE A 44 -10.35 20.49 -15.96
C PHE A 44 -10.99 19.14 -16.25
N VAL A 45 -10.37 18.05 -15.78
CA VAL A 45 -10.87 16.69 -16.05
C VAL A 45 -12.32 16.46 -15.60
N GLY A 46 -12.78 17.17 -14.56
CA GLY A 46 -14.16 17.15 -14.08
C GLY A 46 -15.17 17.98 -14.91
N LYS A 47 -14.78 18.52 -16.07
CA LYS A 47 -15.64 19.41 -16.89
C LYS A 47 -15.88 18.85 -18.29
N PRO A 48 -17.15 18.71 -18.75
CA PRO A 48 -17.48 18.18 -20.06
C PRO A 48 -16.75 18.86 -21.24
N TYR A 49 -16.58 20.18 -21.19
CA TYR A 49 -15.91 20.95 -22.24
C TYR A 49 -14.40 20.66 -22.37
N SER A 50 -13.80 19.99 -21.40
CA SER A 50 -12.39 19.60 -21.42
C SER A 50 -12.16 18.28 -22.14
N TRP A 51 -13.20 17.72 -22.76
CA TRP A 51 -13.21 16.42 -23.41
C TRP A 51 -13.67 16.53 -24.87
N SER A 52 -13.11 15.72 -25.76
CA SER A 52 -13.34 15.81 -27.22
C SER A 52 -14.80 15.62 -27.63
N LEU A 53 -15.58 14.85 -26.87
CA LEU A 53 -17.01 14.65 -27.13
C LEU A 53 -17.90 15.69 -26.45
N GLY A 54 -17.33 16.62 -25.68
CA GLY A 54 -18.09 17.59 -24.88
C GLY A 54 -18.86 16.94 -23.73
N CYS A 55 -18.56 15.70 -23.37
CA CYS A 55 -19.20 14.95 -22.28
C CYS A 55 -18.14 14.31 -21.35
N LEU A 56 -18.54 14.05 -20.10
CA LEU A 56 -17.69 13.37 -19.13
C LEU A 56 -17.61 11.87 -19.42
N PRO A 57 -16.45 11.23 -19.21
CA PRO A 57 -16.30 9.80 -19.40
C PRO A 57 -16.90 9.01 -18.23
N THR A 58 -18.22 8.84 -18.19
CA THR A 58 -18.90 8.17 -17.05
C THR A 58 -19.27 6.71 -17.33
N ASN A 59 -19.57 6.38 -18.59
CA ASN A 59 -19.96 5.02 -19.02
C ASN A 59 -18.89 4.36 -19.90
N THR A 60 -18.04 5.19 -20.50
CA THR A 60 -16.91 4.79 -21.34
C THR A 60 -15.69 5.56 -20.85
N ALA A 61 -14.54 4.89 -20.87
CA ALA A 61 -13.28 5.51 -20.47
C ALA A 61 -12.94 6.75 -21.32
N GLY A 62 -12.44 7.78 -20.64
CA GLY A 62 -11.80 8.94 -21.24
C GLY A 62 -10.28 8.79 -21.16
N TYR A 63 -9.58 9.24 -22.20
CA TYR A 63 -8.14 9.06 -22.35
C TYR A 63 -7.39 10.38 -22.20
N ILE A 64 -6.36 10.37 -21.36
CA ILE A 64 -5.42 11.49 -21.18
C ILE A 64 -4.10 11.05 -21.76
N VAL A 65 -3.79 11.54 -22.95
CA VAL A 65 -2.63 11.13 -23.76
C VAL A 65 -1.56 12.21 -23.76
N ASP A 66 -0.39 11.92 -24.34
CA ASP A 66 0.67 12.90 -24.48
C ASP A 66 0.25 14.16 -25.24
N GLY A 67 0.67 15.32 -24.73
CA GLY A 67 0.27 16.64 -25.22
C GLY A 67 -0.96 17.23 -24.53
N SER A 68 -1.86 16.41 -23.97
CA SER A 68 -3.09 16.80 -23.26
C SER A 68 -2.88 17.35 -21.83
N ASN A 69 -1.84 18.15 -21.59
CA ASN A 69 -1.58 18.77 -20.29
C ASN A 69 -2.79 19.57 -19.80
N GLY A 70 -3.09 19.48 -18.51
CA GLY A 70 -4.25 20.18 -17.95
C GLY A 70 -4.32 20.13 -16.43
N GLN A 71 -5.50 20.46 -15.91
CA GLN A 71 -5.74 20.53 -14.47
C GLN A 71 -6.68 19.43 -14.01
N THR A 72 -6.45 18.93 -12.80
CA THR A 72 -7.37 17.97 -12.16
C THR A 72 -8.70 18.64 -11.74
N GLY A 73 -8.69 19.96 -11.53
CA GLY A 73 -9.81 20.69 -10.94
C GLY A 73 -10.02 20.35 -9.47
N THR A 74 -11.17 20.78 -8.93
CA THR A 74 -11.52 20.57 -7.52
C THR A 74 -12.31 19.28 -7.28
N THR A 75 -13.10 18.83 -8.25
CA THR A 75 -13.94 17.63 -8.09
C THR A 75 -14.13 16.90 -9.41
N ALA A 76 -13.87 15.60 -9.40
CA ALA A 76 -14.27 14.62 -10.40
C ALA A 76 -15.25 13.64 -9.76
N SER A 77 -16.36 13.35 -10.43
CA SER A 77 -17.38 12.42 -9.94
C SER A 77 -17.84 11.49 -11.04
N ASN A 78 -17.99 10.20 -10.73
CA ASN A 78 -18.49 9.18 -11.66
C ASN A 78 -17.65 9.06 -12.94
N LEU A 79 -16.34 9.31 -12.88
CA LEU A 79 -15.47 9.28 -14.06
C LEU A 79 -14.71 7.96 -14.17
N ILE A 80 -14.56 7.48 -15.40
CA ILE A 80 -13.69 6.38 -15.80
C ILE A 80 -12.59 6.98 -16.67
N VAL A 81 -11.36 7.01 -16.17
CA VAL A 81 -10.23 7.69 -16.83
C VAL A 81 -9.05 6.74 -17.00
N VAL A 82 -8.48 6.74 -18.20
CA VAL A 82 -7.19 6.12 -18.51
C VAL A 82 -6.21 7.23 -18.85
N HIS A 83 -5.16 7.36 -18.04
CA HIS A 83 -4.14 8.38 -18.16
C HIS A 83 -2.85 7.72 -18.66
N GLU A 84 -2.57 7.88 -19.95
CA GLU A 84 -1.45 7.23 -20.65
C GLU A 84 -0.23 8.16 -20.81
N GLY A 85 -0.43 9.48 -20.76
CA GLY A 85 0.62 10.48 -20.97
C GLY A 85 0.26 11.87 -20.44
N SER A 86 1.14 12.85 -20.63
CA SER A 86 1.00 14.23 -20.11
C SER A 86 1.06 14.42 -18.58
N THR A 87 1.17 15.69 -18.19
CA THR A 87 1.05 16.14 -16.80
C THR A 87 -0.33 16.71 -16.52
N LEU A 88 -1.02 16.15 -15.53
CA LEU A 88 -2.11 16.85 -14.86
C LEU A 88 -1.62 17.40 -13.54
N PHE A 89 -2.11 18.57 -13.17
CA PHE A 89 -1.74 19.19 -11.90
C PHE A 89 -2.94 19.75 -11.15
N THR A 90 -2.88 19.68 -9.82
CA THR A 90 -3.78 20.47 -8.98
C THR A 90 -3.37 21.94 -9.06
N PRO A 91 -4.26 22.89 -9.36
CA PRO A 91 -3.90 24.31 -9.42
C PRO A 91 -3.25 24.79 -8.10
N GLY A 92 -2.24 25.67 -8.17
CA GLY A 92 -1.29 25.94 -7.06
C GLY A 92 -1.87 26.53 -5.77
N ASN A 93 -3.02 27.21 -5.83
CA ASN A 93 -3.81 27.69 -4.68
C ASN A 93 -5.06 26.82 -4.43
N GLY A 94 -5.16 25.69 -5.11
CA GLY A 94 -6.38 24.93 -5.28
C GLY A 94 -6.83 24.17 -4.04
N ALA A 95 -8.15 24.00 -3.97
CA ALA A 95 -8.80 22.98 -3.18
C ALA A 95 -8.26 21.57 -3.56
N PRO A 96 -8.48 20.56 -2.71
CA PRO A 96 -8.14 19.18 -3.03
C PRO A 96 -8.69 18.74 -4.38
N PHE A 97 -7.98 17.86 -5.09
CA PHE A 97 -8.58 17.08 -6.15
C PHE A 97 -9.43 15.98 -5.51
N VAL A 98 -10.74 16.21 -5.46
CA VAL A 98 -11.68 15.27 -4.88
C VAL A 98 -12.20 14.33 -5.95
N MET A 99 -12.04 13.02 -5.76
CA MET A 99 -12.61 11.97 -6.61
C MET A 99 -13.74 11.26 -5.86
N ARG A 100 -14.90 11.16 -6.50
CA ARG A 100 -16.08 10.48 -5.94
C ARG A 100 -16.61 9.46 -6.94
N ASN A 101 -16.67 8.19 -6.55
CA ASN A 101 -17.12 7.12 -7.44
C ASN A 101 -16.36 7.11 -8.79
N CYS A 102 -15.04 7.29 -8.73
CA CYS A 102 -14.19 7.33 -9.92
C CYS A 102 -13.38 6.05 -10.07
N GLN A 103 -13.11 5.66 -11.32
CA GLN A 103 -12.09 4.70 -11.70
C GLN A 103 -11.00 5.42 -12.47
N TRP A 104 -9.77 5.37 -11.99
CA TRP A 104 -8.65 6.06 -12.61
C TRP A 104 -7.46 5.13 -12.77
N THR A 105 -7.01 4.94 -14.00
CA THR A 105 -5.82 4.14 -14.31
C THR A 105 -4.71 5.02 -14.86
N LEU A 106 -3.55 5.05 -14.20
CA LEU A 106 -2.33 5.73 -14.65
C LEU A 106 -1.40 4.71 -15.32
N ASN A 107 -1.32 4.76 -16.65
CA ASN A 107 -0.46 3.97 -17.53
C ASN A 107 0.71 4.78 -18.11
N GLY A 108 0.91 6.02 -17.65
CA GLY A 108 2.02 6.89 -18.03
C GLY A 108 1.76 8.35 -17.68
N GLY A 109 2.73 9.23 -17.92
CA GLY A 109 2.63 10.65 -17.57
C GLY A 109 2.80 10.96 -16.07
N THR A 110 2.26 12.10 -15.64
CA THR A 110 2.43 12.63 -14.28
C THR A 110 1.13 13.17 -13.69
N LEU A 111 0.81 12.77 -12.45
CA LEU A 111 -0.17 13.43 -11.59
C LEU A 111 0.56 14.29 -10.54
N LYS A 112 0.61 15.60 -10.74
CA LYS A 112 1.16 16.55 -9.76
C LYS A 112 0.09 17.02 -8.79
N ILE A 113 0.13 16.58 -7.55
CA ILE A 113 -0.92 16.88 -6.58
C ILE A 113 -0.41 17.65 -5.36
N LYS A 114 -1.27 18.53 -4.85
CA LYS A 114 -1.19 19.05 -3.48
C LYS A 114 -2.01 18.19 -2.53
N THR A 115 -3.27 17.93 -2.88
CA THR A 115 -4.12 17.01 -2.13
C THR A 115 -4.97 16.23 -3.13
N MET A 116 -5.04 14.91 -2.96
CA MET A 116 -6.00 14.04 -3.62
C MET A 116 -6.85 13.35 -2.55
N ASP A 117 -8.17 13.53 -2.63
CA ASP A 117 -9.12 12.91 -1.71
C ASP A 117 -9.99 11.93 -2.46
N LEU A 118 -10.01 10.68 -2.02
CA LEU A 118 -10.72 9.59 -2.67
C LEU A 118 -11.91 9.14 -1.83
N TYR A 119 -13.10 9.15 -2.42
CA TYR A 119 -14.33 8.63 -1.84
C TYR A 119 -14.96 7.63 -2.80
N ASP A 120 -15.22 6.40 -2.34
CA ASP A 120 -15.76 5.31 -3.16
C ASP A 120 -15.05 5.16 -4.52
N SER A 121 -13.73 5.37 -4.56
CA SER A 121 -12.98 5.47 -5.83
C SER A 121 -11.84 4.46 -5.91
N GLU A 122 -11.57 3.99 -7.11
CA GLU A 122 -10.46 3.10 -7.43
C GLU A 122 -9.40 3.85 -8.24
N VAL A 123 -8.15 3.85 -7.76
CA VAL A 123 -7.01 4.40 -8.48
C VAL A 123 -5.96 3.32 -8.67
N ILE A 124 -5.65 3.00 -9.91
CA ILE A 124 -4.64 2.01 -10.31
C ILE A 124 -3.48 2.73 -10.97
N ILE A 125 -2.26 2.49 -10.52
CA ILE A 125 -1.05 3.11 -11.04
C ILE A 125 -0.15 1.99 -11.54
N ASN A 126 -0.17 1.79 -12.85
CA ASN A 126 0.66 0.78 -13.52
C ASN A 126 2.05 1.32 -13.87
N SER A 127 2.13 2.61 -14.21
CA SER A 127 3.38 3.31 -14.53
C SER A 127 3.19 4.83 -14.40
N GLY A 128 4.20 5.62 -14.76
CA GLY A 128 4.19 7.08 -14.61
C GLY A 128 4.60 7.53 -13.20
N SER A 129 4.28 8.78 -12.86
CA SER A 129 4.68 9.40 -11.59
C SER A 129 3.55 10.16 -10.91
N VAL A 130 3.35 9.93 -9.62
CA VAL A 130 2.56 10.81 -8.75
C VAL A 130 3.53 11.64 -7.94
N SER A 131 3.49 12.96 -8.06
CA SER A 131 4.46 13.84 -7.40
C SER A 131 3.80 15.03 -6.73
N GLY A 132 4.52 15.66 -5.79
CA GLY A 132 4.07 16.91 -5.19
C GLY A 132 3.99 18.05 -6.21
N ASN A 133 3.00 18.93 -6.06
CA ASN A 133 2.95 20.21 -6.78
C ASN A 133 3.43 21.39 -5.93
N THR A 134 2.60 21.84 -4.97
CA THR A 134 2.89 22.94 -4.04
C THR A 134 2.39 22.60 -2.64
N GLY A 135 3.04 23.13 -1.60
CA GLY A 135 2.71 22.82 -0.20
C GLY A 135 3.04 21.38 0.19
N THR A 136 2.38 20.88 1.23
CA THR A 136 2.50 19.49 1.73
C THR A 136 1.64 18.56 0.88
N PRO A 137 2.23 17.75 -0.03
CA PRO A 137 1.46 16.88 -0.89
C PRO A 137 0.88 15.71 -0.10
N LYS A 138 -0.36 15.32 -0.40
CA LYS A 138 -0.99 14.19 0.27
C LYS A 138 -2.07 13.47 -0.53
N ILE A 139 -2.22 12.18 -0.25
CA ILE A 139 -3.36 11.36 -0.71
C ILE A 139 -4.14 10.92 0.52
N ARG A 140 -5.46 11.09 0.49
CA ARG A 140 -6.37 10.61 1.55
C ARG A 140 -7.35 9.61 0.96
N ILE A 141 -7.26 8.37 1.41
CA ILE A 141 -8.04 7.24 0.93
C ILE A 141 -9.16 7.00 1.94
N TYR A 142 -10.38 7.48 1.68
CA TYR A 142 -11.52 7.27 2.57
C TYR A 142 -12.21 5.93 2.28
N SER A 143 -13.14 5.55 3.17
CA SER A 143 -13.92 4.31 3.07
C SER A 143 -14.48 4.09 1.66
N GLY A 144 -14.48 2.82 1.22
CA GLY A 144 -14.91 2.42 -0.12
C GLY A 144 -13.91 2.72 -1.24
N SER A 145 -12.75 3.30 -0.93
CA SER A 145 -11.71 3.60 -1.92
C SER A 145 -10.51 2.67 -1.80
N THR A 146 -9.88 2.39 -2.94
CA THR A 146 -8.64 1.61 -3.03
C THR A 146 -7.64 2.32 -3.94
N VAL A 147 -6.38 2.34 -3.52
CA VAL A 147 -5.27 2.75 -4.39
C VAL A 147 -4.32 1.57 -4.57
N ASN A 148 -4.01 1.22 -5.81
CA ASN A 148 -3.09 0.14 -6.14
C ASN A 148 -1.94 0.65 -7.01
N PHE A 149 -0.71 0.50 -6.52
CA PHE A 149 0.51 0.77 -7.28
C PHE A 149 1.10 -0.55 -7.79
N ASN A 150 0.86 -0.85 -9.06
CA ASN A 150 1.48 -1.95 -9.80
C ASN A 150 2.87 -1.58 -10.35
N GLY A 151 3.24 -0.29 -10.29
CA GLY A 151 4.53 0.23 -10.72
C GLY A 151 4.62 1.74 -10.58
N GLY A 152 5.49 2.37 -11.38
CA GLY A 152 5.67 3.82 -11.40
C GLY A 152 6.42 4.37 -10.18
N SER A 153 6.25 5.66 -9.92
CA SER A 153 6.85 6.34 -8.78
C SER A 153 5.89 7.25 -8.03
N LEU A 154 6.07 7.33 -6.72
CA LEU A 154 5.45 8.31 -5.83
C LEU A 154 6.56 9.12 -5.16
N ALA A 155 6.54 10.44 -5.33
CA ALA A 155 7.57 11.32 -4.77
C ALA A 155 6.97 12.58 -4.12
N PHE A 156 6.90 12.57 -2.79
CA PHE A 156 6.38 13.64 -1.95
C PHE A 156 7.45 14.17 -1.01
N SER A 157 8.03 15.33 -1.33
CA SER A 157 8.87 16.05 -0.36
C SER A 157 7.98 16.61 0.76
N GLY A 158 8.16 16.15 2.00
CA GLY A 158 7.39 16.66 3.13
C GLY A 158 5.94 16.16 3.20
N GLY A 159 5.55 15.18 2.38
CA GLY A 159 4.15 14.78 2.21
C GLY A 159 3.82 13.38 2.73
N TYR A 160 2.54 13.02 2.68
CA TYR A 160 2.05 11.79 3.30
C TYR A 160 0.90 11.09 2.57
N ILE A 161 0.67 9.82 2.88
CA ILE A 161 -0.58 9.13 2.54
C ILE A 161 -1.34 8.81 3.83
N GLN A 162 -2.60 9.21 3.88
CA GLN A 162 -3.56 8.78 4.90
C GLN A 162 -4.46 7.68 4.33
N VAL A 163 -4.37 6.48 4.89
CA VAL A 163 -5.09 5.28 4.44
C VAL A 163 -6.20 4.96 5.45
N ASN A 164 -7.44 5.34 5.15
CA ASN A 164 -8.61 4.98 5.97
C ASN A 164 -9.46 3.87 5.31
N SER A 165 -8.97 3.29 4.22
CA SER A 165 -9.59 2.16 3.50
C SER A 165 -8.51 1.17 3.06
N GLU A 166 -8.02 1.23 1.82
CA GLU A 166 -7.00 0.29 1.34
C GLU A 166 -5.95 0.93 0.44
N LEU A 167 -4.68 0.63 0.71
CA LEU A 167 -3.54 0.90 -0.16
C LEU A 167 -2.80 -0.41 -0.44
N ILE A 168 -2.52 -0.69 -1.71
CA ILE A 168 -1.74 -1.84 -2.15
C ILE A 168 -0.53 -1.34 -2.96
N VAL A 169 0.66 -1.78 -2.59
CA VAL A 169 1.92 -1.50 -3.27
C VAL A 169 2.50 -2.81 -3.79
N ASN A 170 2.23 -3.11 -5.06
CA ASN A 170 2.74 -4.30 -5.73
C ASN A 170 4.17 -4.10 -6.25
N ALA A 171 4.47 -2.92 -6.78
CA ALA A 171 5.81 -2.52 -7.19
C ALA A 171 5.94 -1.00 -7.30
N GLY A 172 7.11 -0.53 -7.72
CA GLY A 172 7.42 0.89 -7.94
C GLY A 172 8.40 1.46 -6.93
N VAL A 173 8.54 2.80 -6.95
CA VAL A 173 9.43 3.54 -6.06
C VAL A 173 8.64 4.59 -5.30
N PHE A 174 8.60 4.47 -3.98
CA PHE A 174 7.91 5.39 -3.08
C PHE A 174 8.93 6.17 -2.28
N ASN A 175 8.79 7.49 -2.26
CA ASN A 175 9.53 8.37 -1.38
C ASN A 175 8.57 9.45 -0.85
N LEU A 176 8.25 9.35 0.43
CA LEU A 176 7.39 10.28 1.15
C LEU A 176 7.79 10.34 2.62
N ASP A 177 7.20 11.23 3.41
CA ASP A 177 7.56 11.35 4.84
C ASP A 177 6.81 10.34 5.69
N TYR A 178 5.47 10.32 5.56
CA TYR A 178 4.61 9.47 6.39
C TYR A 178 3.63 8.64 5.57
N ILE A 179 3.34 7.45 6.08
CA ILE A 179 2.13 6.72 5.75
C ILE A 179 1.42 6.35 7.05
N TYR A 180 0.13 6.64 7.16
CA TYR A 180 -0.66 6.36 8.36
C TYR A 180 -2.14 6.16 8.04
N GLY A 181 -2.96 5.73 8.99
CA GLY A 181 -4.41 5.70 8.87
C GLY A 181 -5.06 4.37 9.28
N SER A 182 -6.37 4.42 9.51
CA SER A 182 -7.11 3.32 10.13
C SER A 182 -7.41 2.13 9.22
N GLY A 183 -7.00 2.21 7.95
CA GLY A 183 -7.22 1.20 6.92
C GLY A 183 -6.10 0.15 6.85
N ILE A 184 -6.07 -0.57 5.72
CA ILE A 184 -5.10 -1.62 5.45
C ILE A 184 -4.06 -1.10 4.46
N ILE A 185 -2.79 -1.27 4.82
CA ILE A 185 -1.65 -0.97 3.96
C ILE A 185 -0.97 -2.30 3.62
N THR A 186 -0.90 -2.65 2.34
CA THR A 186 -0.23 -3.88 1.88
C THR A 186 0.94 -3.53 0.98
N ILE A 187 2.13 -4.00 1.33
CA ILE A 187 3.37 -3.84 0.56
C ILE A 187 3.80 -5.23 0.09
N ASN A 188 3.51 -5.55 -1.17
CA ASN A 188 3.89 -6.79 -1.82
C ASN A 188 5.28 -6.69 -2.50
N GLY A 189 5.73 -5.47 -2.81
CA GLY A 189 6.99 -5.25 -3.53
C GLY A 189 7.41 -3.78 -3.65
N GLY A 190 8.40 -3.53 -4.51
CA GLY A 190 8.93 -2.19 -4.79
C GLY A 190 10.02 -1.72 -3.81
N THR A 191 10.39 -0.44 -3.92
CA THR A 191 11.29 0.26 -3.01
C THR A 191 10.52 1.39 -2.33
N ASN A 192 10.37 1.31 -1.02
CA ASN A 192 9.51 2.19 -0.24
C ASN A 192 10.34 2.90 0.83
N THR A 193 10.43 4.22 0.74
CA THR A 193 11.15 5.06 1.69
C THR A 193 10.15 6.01 2.37
N PHE A 194 10.03 5.89 3.69
CA PHE A 194 9.23 6.76 4.54
C PHE A 194 10.16 7.58 5.44
N ASN A 195 10.48 8.81 5.03
CA ASN A 195 11.56 9.61 5.64
C ASN A 195 11.35 9.91 7.12
N GLN A 196 10.10 9.96 7.57
CA GLN A 196 9.77 10.27 8.96
C GLN A 196 9.13 9.08 9.69
N GLY A 197 8.33 8.26 9.00
CA GLY A 197 7.84 7.04 9.61
C GLY A 197 6.71 6.34 8.90
N VAL A 198 6.51 5.10 9.30
CA VAL A 198 5.27 4.35 9.08
C VAL A 198 4.47 4.46 10.38
N GLY A 199 3.24 4.95 10.29
CA GLY A 199 2.44 5.41 11.43
C GLY A 199 2.67 6.89 11.77
N TYR A 200 1.81 7.48 12.60
CA TYR A 200 1.91 8.88 13.00
C TYR A 200 1.31 9.16 14.39
N SER A 201 2.05 9.88 15.24
CA SER A 201 1.74 10.11 16.65
C SER A 201 0.92 11.34 17.00
N ALA A 202 0.44 12.13 16.03
CA ALA A 202 -0.56 13.16 16.36
C ALA A 202 -1.99 12.63 16.21
N GLY A 203 -2.22 11.41 16.73
CA GLY A 203 -3.54 10.79 16.85
C GLY A 203 -4.09 10.11 15.59
N ASN A 204 -3.26 9.63 14.67
CA ASN A 204 -3.74 8.82 13.54
C ASN A 204 -2.83 7.61 13.29
N ASP A 205 -3.29 6.44 13.71
CA ASP A 205 -2.53 5.19 13.68
C ASP A 205 -2.54 4.50 12.34
N CYS A 206 -1.53 3.66 12.09
CA CYS A 206 -1.65 2.54 11.16
C CYS A 206 -2.33 1.38 11.88
N ASN A 207 -3.56 1.03 11.50
CA ASN A 207 -4.24 -0.11 12.15
C ASN A 207 -3.72 -1.46 11.63
N ASP A 208 -3.47 -1.60 10.33
CA ASP A 208 -3.00 -2.86 9.75
C ASP A 208 -2.03 -2.56 8.61
N ILE A 209 -0.78 -2.97 8.80
CA ILE A 209 0.24 -2.94 7.74
C ILE A 209 0.80 -4.33 7.50
N ARG A 210 0.94 -4.68 6.22
CA ARG A 210 1.32 -6.00 5.75
C ARG A 210 2.52 -5.90 4.83
N PHE A 211 3.59 -6.59 5.17
CA PHE A 211 4.82 -6.68 4.40
C PHE A 211 4.94 -8.09 3.82
N TYR A 212 4.73 -8.22 2.52
CA TYR A 212 4.79 -9.47 1.77
C TYR A 212 5.92 -9.54 0.74
N GLY A 213 6.74 -8.48 0.64
CA GLY A 213 7.93 -8.43 -0.21
C GLY A 213 8.50 -7.02 -0.38
N GLY A 214 9.50 -6.90 -1.25
CA GLY A 214 10.12 -5.61 -1.58
C GLY A 214 11.05 -5.07 -0.50
N THR A 215 11.52 -3.84 -0.68
CA THR A 215 12.38 -3.14 0.27
C THR A 215 11.61 -1.96 0.85
N THR A 216 11.43 -1.97 2.16
CA THR A 216 10.91 -0.83 2.91
C THR A 216 11.98 -0.30 3.84
N TRP A 217 12.15 1.01 3.86
CA TRP A 217 12.91 1.73 4.86
C TRP A 217 12.06 2.85 5.45
N ALA A 218 12.09 3.02 6.77
CA ALA A 218 11.58 4.22 7.41
C ALA A 218 12.43 4.64 8.61
N SER A 219 12.41 5.91 8.97
CA SER A 219 13.11 6.34 10.19
C SER A 219 12.40 5.90 11.46
N ARG A 220 11.08 5.68 11.43
CA ARG A 220 10.31 5.20 12.60
C ARG A 220 9.22 4.22 12.20
N PHE A 221 8.85 3.35 13.14
CA PHE A 221 7.69 2.48 13.05
C PHE A 221 6.76 2.68 14.25
N ILE A 222 5.62 3.32 14.03
CA ILE A 222 4.78 3.94 15.07
C ILE A 222 3.38 3.32 15.05
N PHE A 223 2.86 3.00 16.24
CA PHE A 223 1.50 2.51 16.43
C PHE A 223 0.90 3.08 17.71
N ALA A 224 -0.14 3.92 17.63
CA ALA A 224 -0.83 4.42 18.82
C ALA A 224 -2.04 3.59 19.28
N SER A 225 -2.45 2.61 18.49
CA SER A 225 -3.62 1.77 18.75
C SER A 225 -3.21 0.42 19.31
N SER A 226 -3.91 -0.05 20.34
CA SER A 226 -3.73 -1.42 20.87
C SER A 226 -4.13 -2.51 19.87
N ASP A 227 -4.95 -2.16 18.89
CA ASP A 227 -5.44 -3.06 17.84
C ASP A 227 -4.53 -3.02 16.62
N ALA A 228 -3.48 -2.19 16.64
CA ALA A 228 -2.58 -2.07 15.53
C ALA A 228 -1.79 -3.37 15.31
N LYS A 229 -1.59 -3.68 14.02
CA LYS A 229 -0.98 -4.92 13.57
C LYS A 229 0.04 -4.67 12.47
N ALA A 230 1.21 -5.27 12.64
CA ALA A 230 2.19 -5.45 11.58
C ALA A 230 2.24 -6.93 11.20
N THR A 231 1.93 -7.25 9.95
CA THR A 231 2.00 -8.63 9.44
C THR A 231 3.18 -8.75 8.49
N PHE A 232 4.05 -9.73 8.72
CA PHE A 232 5.12 -10.13 7.83
C PHE A 232 4.78 -11.50 7.24
N GLY A 233 4.90 -11.64 5.93
CA GLY A 233 4.47 -12.83 5.22
C GLY A 233 5.01 -12.89 3.79
N GLY A 234 4.35 -13.70 2.96
CA GLY A 234 4.61 -13.76 1.54
C GLY A 234 5.81 -14.65 1.17
N THR A 235 5.75 -15.16 -0.06
CA THR A 235 6.80 -16.01 -0.66
C THR A 235 7.84 -15.21 -1.43
N ASN A 236 7.73 -13.88 -1.46
CA ASN A 236 8.71 -13.00 -2.08
C ASN A 236 9.73 -12.54 -1.03
N ALA A 237 11.01 -12.61 -1.37
CA ALA A 237 12.05 -12.05 -0.52
C ALA A 237 11.85 -10.53 -0.36
N GLY A 238 12.08 -10.03 0.86
CA GLY A 238 11.96 -8.61 1.14
C GLY A 238 12.66 -8.20 2.43
N THR A 239 12.70 -6.89 2.64
CA THR A 239 13.26 -6.27 3.84
C THR A 239 12.35 -5.15 4.30
N ALA A 240 12.07 -5.08 5.59
CA ALA A 240 11.45 -3.94 6.24
C ALA A 240 12.42 -3.44 7.31
N THR A 241 13.07 -2.31 7.03
CA THR A 241 14.09 -1.72 7.89
C THR A 241 13.55 -0.45 8.51
N PHE A 242 13.60 -0.35 9.83
CA PHE A 242 13.22 0.86 10.54
C PHE A 242 14.40 1.31 11.39
N ASN A 243 14.66 2.62 11.46
CA ASN A 243 15.68 3.08 12.39
C ASN A 243 15.21 2.89 13.82
N ASP A 244 13.95 3.22 14.10
CA ASP A 244 13.43 3.32 15.46
C ASP A 244 12.00 2.79 15.61
N TRP A 245 11.62 2.47 16.85
CA TRP A 245 10.26 2.07 17.25
C TRP A 245 9.55 3.21 17.95
N GLY A 246 8.24 3.31 17.70
CA GLY A 246 7.35 4.21 18.40
C GLY A 246 7.60 5.67 18.08
N SER A 247 6.66 6.51 18.52
CA SER A 247 6.89 7.94 18.44
C SER A 247 7.77 8.42 19.55
N ASP A 248 7.53 8.00 20.79
CA ASP A 248 8.16 8.52 22.00
C ASP A 248 7.82 7.57 23.16
N LEU A 249 8.73 6.62 23.42
CA LEU A 249 8.60 5.65 24.51
C LEU A 249 8.67 6.29 25.91
N TYR A 250 9.13 7.55 25.97
CA TYR A 250 9.34 8.33 27.17
C TYR A 250 8.22 9.34 27.32
N ALA A 251 7.63 9.37 28.53
CA ALA A 251 6.80 10.46 28.98
C ALA A 251 7.61 11.31 29.98
N ASP A 252 8.79 11.77 29.56
CA ASP A 252 9.71 12.53 30.42
C ASP A 252 9.61 14.05 30.18
N GLY A 253 8.90 14.46 29.13
CA GLY A 253 8.74 15.82 28.69
C GLY A 253 10.04 16.41 28.15
N TRP A 254 10.99 15.58 27.68
CA TRP A 254 12.30 16.02 27.23
C TRP A 254 12.52 15.90 25.71
N PRO A 255 12.96 16.98 25.03
CA PRO A 255 13.26 18.31 25.58
C PRO A 255 12.00 19.05 26.04
N ALA A 256 12.09 19.80 27.15
CA ALA A 256 10.99 20.57 27.75
C ALA A 256 10.15 21.31 26.69
N GLY A 257 8.92 20.84 26.47
CA GLY A 257 8.04 21.29 25.39
C GLY A 257 7.86 20.28 24.25
N SER A 258 8.45 19.07 24.36
CA SER A 258 8.08 17.92 23.55
C SER A 258 6.66 17.50 23.91
N ASN A 259 5.84 17.31 22.88
CA ASN A 259 4.55 16.66 23.05
C ASN A 259 4.83 15.17 23.20
N ASP A 260 5.30 14.75 24.36
CA ASP A 260 5.47 13.32 24.63
C ASP A 260 4.10 12.66 24.56
N HIS A 261 3.93 11.87 23.53
CA HIS A 261 2.69 11.18 23.23
C HIS A 261 2.74 9.79 23.86
N GLN A 262 1.80 9.46 24.77
CA GLN A 262 1.62 8.12 25.37
C GLN A 262 1.04 7.11 24.39
N ASP A 263 1.44 7.24 23.14
CA ASP A 263 0.79 6.64 22.01
C ASP A 263 1.29 5.19 21.85
N ASP A 264 2.55 4.89 22.20
CA ASP A 264 3.15 3.55 22.04
C ASP A 264 2.61 2.50 23.05
N ARG A 265 1.35 2.10 22.89
CA ARG A 265 0.63 1.27 23.87
C ARG A 265 0.90 -0.23 23.72
N ASN A 266 0.90 -0.76 22.49
CA ASN A 266 1.18 -2.17 22.17
C ASN A 266 1.37 -2.35 20.65
N ILE A 267 2.19 -3.32 20.23
CA ILE A 267 2.24 -3.76 18.83
C ILE A 267 2.04 -5.26 18.71
N ASN A 268 1.12 -5.67 17.82
CA ASN A 268 1.00 -7.06 17.40
C ASN A 268 1.86 -7.25 16.13
N ILE A 269 2.95 -8.01 16.25
CA ILE A 269 3.79 -8.41 15.11
C ILE A 269 3.51 -9.88 14.80
N ASP A 270 2.92 -10.12 13.64
CA ASP A 270 2.61 -11.47 13.17
C ASP A 270 3.55 -11.86 12.03
N PHE A 271 4.32 -12.93 12.23
CA PHE A 271 5.06 -13.59 11.16
C PHE A 271 4.24 -14.80 10.67
N LEU A 272 3.81 -14.78 9.42
CA LEU A 272 3.11 -15.89 8.78
C LEU A 272 4.10 -16.99 8.39
N SER A 273 3.61 -18.21 8.15
CA SER A 273 4.44 -19.30 7.67
C SER A 273 5.09 -18.98 6.32
N ASN A 274 6.32 -19.47 6.13
CA ASN A 274 7.15 -19.23 4.94
C ASN A 274 7.47 -17.76 4.65
N THR A 275 7.43 -16.88 5.67
CA THR A 275 7.84 -15.48 5.52
C THR A 275 9.29 -15.38 5.01
N LEU A 276 9.49 -14.73 3.87
CA LEU A 276 10.82 -14.39 3.33
C LEU A 276 11.17 -12.90 3.49
N VAL A 277 10.35 -12.15 4.23
CA VAL A 277 10.61 -10.76 4.58
C VAL A 277 11.40 -10.68 5.88
N THR A 278 12.52 -9.95 5.86
CA THR A 278 13.32 -9.67 7.05
C THR A 278 12.89 -8.35 7.68
N LEU A 279 12.51 -8.37 8.96
CA LEU A 279 12.36 -7.16 9.78
C LEU A 279 13.72 -6.79 10.37
N THR A 280 14.14 -5.53 10.26
CA THR A 280 15.38 -5.01 10.84
C THR A 280 15.12 -3.70 11.56
N MET A 281 15.66 -3.58 12.76
CA MET A 281 15.67 -2.34 13.54
C MET A 281 17.11 -1.91 13.73
N THR A 282 17.52 -0.75 13.20
CA THR A 282 18.95 -0.42 13.12
C THR A 282 19.46 0.43 14.28
N ALA A 283 18.60 1.23 14.90
CA ALA A 283 18.96 2.09 16.03
C ALA A 283 17.73 2.33 16.93
N PRO A 284 17.08 1.25 17.43
CA PRO A 284 15.94 1.42 18.31
C PRO A 284 16.40 2.25 19.52
N ARG A 285 15.73 3.37 19.80
CA ARG A 285 15.90 4.07 21.07
C ARG A 285 15.73 3.03 22.16
N ALA A 286 16.64 3.03 23.14
CA ALA A 286 16.52 2.13 24.27
C ALA A 286 15.11 2.28 24.84
N LEU A 287 14.51 1.15 25.18
CA LEU A 287 13.37 1.13 26.05
C LEU A 287 13.93 1.26 27.47
N ASP A 288 14.31 2.46 27.89
CA ASP A 288 14.63 2.71 29.28
C ASP A 288 13.31 2.91 30.03
N PHE A 289 12.73 1.79 30.47
CA PHE A 289 11.54 1.78 31.33
C PHE A 289 11.85 2.24 32.77
N THR A 290 13.11 2.59 33.05
CA THR A 290 13.66 2.80 34.39
C THR A 290 14.43 4.11 34.50
N ASP A 291 14.19 5.08 33.61
CA ASP A 291 15.02 6.29 33.54
C ASP A 291 15.08 7.00 34.90
N GLU A 292 16.22 6.86 35.58
CA GLU A 292 16.53 7.55 36.83
C GLU A 292 17.07 8.97 36.56
N ASN A 293 17.26 9.37 35.29
CA ASN A 293 17.80 10.66 34.90
C ASN A 293 17.15 11.25 33.62
N PRO A 294 16.05 12.02 33.76
CA PRO A 294 15.23 12.58 32.67
C PRO A 294 15.92 13.66 31.80
N ASN A 295 17.24 13.80 31.88
CA ASN A 295 18.02 14.84 31.19
C ASN A 295 19.13 14.28 30.30
N VAL A 296 19.31 12.96 30.21
CA VAL A 296 20.36 12.37 29.38
C VAL A 296 19.74 11.41 28.37
N TYR A 297 19.62 11.88 27.12
CA TYR A 297 19.32 11.02 25.98
C TYR A 297 20.50 10.07 25.74
N ASN A 298 20.48 8.92 26.43
CA ASN A 298 21.50 7.89 26.28
C ASN A 298 20.82 6.64 25.71
N PRO A 299 20.74 6.46 24.38
CA PRO A 299 20.22 5.23 23.82
C PRO A 299 21.12 4.06 24.27
N VAL A 300 20.67 3.32 25.29
CA VAL A 300 21.43 2.29 26.01
C VAL A 300 21.74 1.05 25.14
N TYR A 301 21.11 0.84 23.98
CA TYR A 301 21.31 -0.38 23.20
C TYR A 301 21.78 -0.12 21.77
N THR A 302 22.98 -0.62 21.46
CA THR A 302 23.54 -0.74 20.11
C THR A 302 23.07 -2.03 19.41
N SER A 303 21.93 -2.62 19.80
CA SER A 303 21.64 -4.03 19.49
C SER A 303 20.15 -4.38 19.26
N ASN A 304 19.93 -5.61 18.78
CA ASN A 304 18.63 -6.30 18.64
C ASN A 304 17.88 -6.53 19.98
N ALA A 305 18.31 -5.93 21.09
CA ALA A 305 17.70 -6.09 22.42
C ALA A 305 16.31 -5.42 22.56
N TRP A 306 15.88 -4.65 21.57
CA TRP A 306 14.54 -4.02 21.57
C TRP A 306 13.42 -5.05 21.71
N ALA A 307 13.55 -6.20 21.03
CA ALA A 307 12.47 -7.20 21.00
C ALA A 307 12.33 -7.88 22.37
N GLU A 308 13.46 -8.18 23.01
CA GLU A 308 13.53 -8.66 24.38
C GLU A 308 12.92 -7.64 25.35
N ALA A 309 13.29 -6.37 25.26
CA ALA A 309 12.75 -5.32 26.13
C ALA A 309 11.24 -5.09 25.95
N LEU A 310 10.69 -5.16 24.72
CA LEU A 310 9.25 -5.09 24.50
C LEU A 310 8.52 -6.34 25.00
N TRP A 311 9.15 -7.52 24.90
CA TRP A 311 8.62 -8.77 25.44
C TRP A 311 8.50 -8.72 26.96
N GLU A 312 9.57 -8.28 27.62
CA GLU A 312 9.68 -8.16 29.08
C GLU A 312 8.68 -7.15 29.68
N THR A 313 8.12 -6.26 28.86
CA THR A 313 7.13 -5.25 29.27
C THR A 313 5.74 -5.47 28.70
N ASP A 314 5.47 -6.67 28.17
CA ASP A 314 4.19 -7.08 27.57
C ASP A 314 3.73 -6.25 26.37
N ARG A 315 4.63 -5.47 25.76
CA ARG A 315 4.34 -4.62 24.59
C ARG A 315 4.52 -5.35 23.26
N LEU A 316 5.25 -6.47 23.27
CA LEU A 316 5.39 -7.39 22.13
C LEU A 316 4.68 -8.70 22.43
N LYS A 317 3.88 -9.18 21.48
CA LYS A 317 3.29 -10.51 21.52
C LYS A 317 4.00 -11.46 20.58
N PHE A 318 4.24 -12.67 21.05
CA PHE A 318 4.73 -13.79 20.26
C PHE A 318 3.62 -14.83 20.15
N HIS A 319 3.18 -15.14 18.92
CA HIS A 319 1.98 -15.95 18.66
C HIS A 319 0.72 -15.48 19.44
N GLY A 320 0.54 -14.16 19.54
CA GLY A 320 -0.63 -13.54 20.17
C GLY A 320 -0.63 -13.58 21.70
N ARG A 321 0.46 -14.02 22.35
CA ARG A 321 0.61 -14.01 23.82
C ARG A 321 1.78 -13.12 24.23
N THR A 322 1.63 -12.38 25.33
CA THR A 322 2.72 -11.64 25.98
C THR A 322 3.50 -12.54 26.96
N LYS A 323 4.53 -11.99 27.62
CA LYS A 323 5.24 -12.67 28.70
C LYS A 323 4.32 -12.98 29.89
N THR A 324 3.51 -12.00 30.31
CA THR A 324 2.53 -12.15 31.40
C THR A 324 1.43 -13.15 31.04
N ASP A 325 0.98 -13.21 29.78
CA ASP A 325 0.02 -14.24 29.32
C ASP A 325 0.59 -15.67 29.50
N LEU A 326 1.92 -15.82 29.54
CA LEU A 326 2.63 -17.07 29.81
C LEU A 326 3.03 -17.25 31.28
N GLY A 327 2.62 -16.35 32.17
CA GLY A 327 2.85 -16.46 33.61
C GLY A 327 4.07 -15.71 34.15
N GLY A 328 4.79 -14.96 33.29
CA GLY A 328 5.80 -13.99 33.73
C GLY A 328 7.06 -14.55 34.41
N SER A 329 7.25 -15.88 34.43
CA SER A 329 8.41 -16.50 35.10
C SER A 329 9.70 -16.32 34.26
N PRO A 330 10.88 -16.43 34.90
CA PRO A 330 12.17 -16.45 34.19
C PRO A 330 12.29 -17.58 33.16
N ASP A 331 11.48 -18.63 33.26
CA ASP A 331 11.47 -19.73 32.30
C ASP A 331 10.83 -19.32 30.96
N TYR A 332 9.99 -18.27 30.96
CA TYR A 332 9.31 -17.69 29.80
C TYR A 332 9.98 -16.38 29.35
N ASP A 333 11.27 -16.45 29.09
CA ASP A 333 12.08 -15.34 28.59
C ASP A 333 12.08 -15.26 27.04
N TRP A 334 12.63 -14.17 26.50
CA TRP A 334 12.68 -13.93 25.05
C TRP A 334 13.51 -14.99 24.30
N VAL A 335 14.61 -15.44 24.89
CA VAL A 335 15.50 -16.44 24.30
C VAL A 335 14.78 -17.79 24.14
N ASN A 336 14.03 -18.21 25.16
CA ASN A 336 13.19 -19.40 25.12
C ASN A 336 11.97 -19.20 24.22
N ALA A 337 11.33 -18.03 24.22
CA ALA A 337 10.21 -17.74 23.33
C ALA A 337 10.58 -17.85 21.84
N THR A 338 11.77 -17.39 21.47
CA THR A 338 12.24 -17.36 20.08
C THR A 338 13.08 -18.58 19.68
N ASN A 339 13.48 -19.42 20.63
CA ASN A 339 14.09 -20.70 20.32
C ASN A 339 13.02 -21.62 19.72
N TRP A 340 13.38 -22.35 18.66
CA TRP A 340 12.51 -23.25 17.90
C TRP A 340 11.69 -24.24 18.77
N ASN A 341 12.14 -24.51 20.01
CA ASN A 341 11.46 -25.36 20.99
C ASN A 341 11.34 -24.74 22.41
N GLY A 342 11.70 -23.47 22.62
CA GLY A 342 12.03 -23.00 23.96
C GLY A 342 10.85 -22.80 24.92
N LEU A 343 9.60 -22.79 24.43
CA LEU A 343 8.39 -22.77 25.29
C LEU A 343 7.82 -24.16 25.62
N GLY A 344 8.49 -25.24 25.21
CA GLY A 344 8.26 -26.60 25.72
C GLY A 344 6.92 -27.25 25.38
N GLY A 345 6.96 -28.28 24.53
CA GLY A 345 6.05 -29.44 24.61
C GLY A 345 5.17 -29.71 23.39
N TYR A 346 5.02 -28.78 22.46
CA TYR A 346 4.29 -29.03 21.22
C TYR A 346 5.10 -28.55 20.02
N TYR A 347 5.18 -29.43 19.03
CA TYR A 347 5.76 -29.08 17.74
C TYR A 347 4.63 -28.61 16.83
N ARG A 348 4.78 -27.43 16.25
CA ARG A 348 3.87 -26.93 15.22
C ARG A 348 4.65 -26.76 13.93
N TRP A 349 4.15 -27.39 12.87
CA TRP A 349 4.63 -27.20 11.52
C TRP A 349 3.41 -27.14 10.61
N ASP A 350 3.47 -26.30 9.59
CA ASP A 350 2.48 -26.32 8.51
C ASP A 350 2.98 -27.30 7.45
N PHE A 351 2.10 -28.21 7.00
CA PHE A 351 2.44 -29.24 6.01
C PHE A 351 1.53 -29.10 4.79
N ASP A 352 2.13 -28.75 3.64
CA ASP A 352 1.43 -28.69 2.35
C ASP A 352 1.75 -29.95 1.54
N GLY A 353 0.97 -31.00 1.77
CA GLY A 353 1.12 -32.29 1.11
C GLY A 353 -0.03 -33.23 1.46
N SER A 354 -0.16 -34.34 0.72
CA SER A 354 -1.24 -35.31 0.93
C SER A 354 -0.95 -36.36 1.99
N THR A 355 0.27 -36.44 2.54
CA THR A 355 0.65 -37.47 3.52
C THR A 355 1.71 -36.96 4.50
N LEU A 356 1.34 -36.84 5.77
CA LEU A 356 2.24 -36.56 6.88
C LEU A 356 2.50 -37.85 7.67
N ALA A 357 3.77 -38.24 7.82
CA ALA A 357 4.18 -39.36 8.67
C ALA A 357 5.06 -38.85 9.82
N LEU A 358 4.63 -39.10 11.05
CA LEU A 358 5.39 -38.77 12.27
C LEU A 358 5.91 -40.07 12.86
N LEU A 359 7.23 -40.23 12.86
CA LEU A 359 7.91 -41.40 13.42
C LEU A 359 8.58 -40.96 14.73
N TYR A 360 8.11 -41.48 15.86
CA TYR A 360 8.71 -41.21 17.17
C TYR A 360 8.48 -42.41 18.11
N GLU A 361 9.56 -43.05 18.59
CA GLU A 361 9.48 -44.26 19.44
C GLU A 361 10.44 -44.23 20.64
N PRO A 362 9.95 -44.54 21.86
CA PRO A 362 8.55 -44.46 22.29
C PRO A 362 8.12 -42.99 22.49
N PRO A 363 6.87 -42.62 22.17
CA PRO A 363 6.37 -41.31 22.56
C PRO A 363 6.33 -41.19 24.08
N ALA A 364 6.68 -40.00 24.58
CA ALA A 364 6.49 -39.70 25.99
C ALA A 364 5.00 -39.85 26.33
N SER A 365 4.71 -40.38 27.52
CA SER A 365 3.35 -40.49 28.03
C SER A 365 2.65 -39.12 27.96
N GLY A 366 1.51 -39.04 27.28
CA GLY A 366 0.76 -37.79 27.12
C GLY A 366 1.04 -37.01 25.82
N THR A 367 1.70 -37.62 24.83
CA THR A 367 1.85 -37.00 23.49
C THR A 367 0.47 -36.84 22.83
N VAL A 368 0.13 -35.61 22.44
CA VAL A 368 -1.11 -35.27 21.70
C VAL A 368 -0.73 -34.74 20.32
N ILE A 369 -1.35 -35.30 19.27
CA ILE A 369 -1.24 -34.79 17.90
C ILE A 369 -2.57 -34.09 17.58
N LEU A 370 -2.49 -32.83 17.19
CA LEU A 370 -3.63 -32.03 16.73
C LEU A 370 -3.44 -31.78 15.24
N ILE A 371 -4.46 -32.09 14.44
CA ILE A 371 -4.51 -31.85 13.00
C ILE A 371 -5.71 -30.93 12.78
N ASP A 372 -5.47 -29.75 12.18
CA ASP A 372 -6.48 -28.79 11.75
C ASP A 372 -6.65 -28.86 10.23
#